data_AF-A0AA39Q9A6-F1
#
_entry.id   AF-A0AA39Q9A6-F1
#
_cell.length_a   1.000
_cell.length_b   1.000
_cell.length_c   1.000
_cell.angle_alpha   90.00
_cell.angle_beta   90.00
_cell.angle_gamma   90.00
#
_symmetry.space_group_name_H-M   'P 1'
#
loop_
_entity.id
_entity.type
_entity.pdbx_description
1 polymer ?
#
loop_
_entity_poly.entity_id
_entity_poly.type
_entity_poly.pdbx_seq_one_letter_code
_entity_poly.pdbx_strand_id
1 'polypeptide(L)'
;MVKPVLVAVAAVLHVAAALDVFHRGVHPDLDEQPFSLRGQLLLDDDTLAFTQSPSFSSDLYSFAQTLKELNLDNDRASYQVALDRSASWEISSVKFCYLAQPFAENLILHKSLADSMPYTLDYFVSPIPKDGSCPKTFWVDSSRAGPINTTISLRPRHFPPLPELRTPPPLTPQGEPVQPPEEKSFFQKYWMYIAAVLIALTLSGGAPEEEGARRQA
;
A
#
# COMPACT_ATOMS: atom_id res chain seq x y z
N MET A 1 -20.12 -9.38 -59.61
CA MET A 1 -20.79 -10.00 -58.45
C MET A 1 -19.88 -9.82 -57.24
N VAL A 2 -20.18 -8.88 -56.36
CA VAL A 2 -19.40 -8.61 -55.13
C VAL A 2 -20.30 -9.01 -53.96
N LYS A 3 -19.91 -10.06 -53.22
CA LYS A 3 -20.64 -10.50 -52.02
C LYS A 3 -20.24 -9.62 -50.84
N PRO A 4 -21.19 -9.02 -50.11
CA PRO A 4 -20.87 -8.31 -48.87
C PRO A 4 -20.58 -9.33 -47.77
N VAL A 5 -19.43 -9.15 -47.11
CA VAL A 5 -19.08 -9.88 -45.89
C VAL A 5 -19.67 -9.09 -44.72
N LEU A 6 -20.65 -9.70 -44.05
CA LEU A 6 -21.23 -9.18 -42.80
C LEU A 6 -20.27 -9.50 -41.66
N VAL A 7 -19.66 -8.46 -41.08
CA VAL A 7 -18.88 -8.57 -39.84
C VAL A 7 -19.86 -8.45 -38.68
N ALA A 8 -20.12 -9.55 -37.97
CA ALA A 8 -20.88 -9.54 -36.74
C ALA A 8 -20.00 -8.99 -35.61
N VAL A 9 -20.31 -7.79 -35.12
CA VAL A 9 -19.70 -7.23 -33.92
C VAL A 9 -20.38 -7.89 -32.72
N ALA A 10 -19.67 -8.81 -32.06
CA ALA A 10 -20.11 -9.37 -30.79
C ALA A 10 -20.01 -8.27 -29.71
N ALA A 11 -21.16 -7.79 -29.24
CA ALA A 11 -21.21 -6.94 -28.06
C ALA A 11 -20.83 -7.78 -26.83
N VAL A 12 -19.71 -7.46 -26.21
CA VAL A 12 -19.32 -8.04 -24.92
C VAL A 12 -20.26 -7.46 -23.87
N LEU A 13 -21.22 -8.26 -23.40
CA LEU A 13 -22.01 -7.95 -22.22
C LEU A 13 -21.09 -7.98 -21.00
N HIS A 14 -20.77 -6.82 -20.42
CA HIS A 14 -20.20 -6.75 -19.08
C HIS A 14 -21.28 -7.12 -18.06
N VAL A 15 -21.05 -8.20 -17.33
CA VAL A 15 -21.91 -8.62 -16.22
C VAL A 15 -21.33 -8.00 -14.96
N ALA A 16 -22.04 -7.02 -14.40
CA ALA A 16 -21.72 -6.49 -13.09
C ALA A 16 -21.77 -7.63 -12.06
N ALA A 17 -20.70 -7.79 -11.28
CA ALA A 17 -20.62 -8.85 -10.28
C ALA A 17 -21.28 -8.36 -8.98
N ALA A 18 -22.30 -9.08 -8.52
CA ALA A 18 -22.89 -8.84 -7.21
C ALA A 18 -22.14 -9.67 -6.15
N LEU A 19 -21.76 -9.03 -5.04
CA LEU A 19 -21.08 -9.65 -3.92
C LEU A 19 -21.83 -9.34 -2.62
N ASP A 20 -22.24 -10.39 -1.91
CA ASP A 20 -22.91 -10.24 -0.63
C ASP A 20 -21.89 -10.13 0.50
N VAL A 21 -22.12 -9.16 1.38
CA VAL A 21 -21.37 -8.96 2.61
C VAL A 21 -22.25 -9.40 3.77
N PHE A 22 -21.69 -10.16 4.68
CA PHE A 22 -22.38 -10.72 5.83
C PHE A 22 -21.86 -10.13 7.14
N HIS A 23 -22.65 -10.26 8.20
CA HIS A 23 -22.25 -9.81 9.52
C HIS A 23 -22.85 -10.63 10.66
N ARG A 24 -22.24 -10.50 11.85
CA ARG A 24 -22.78 -11.04 13.11
C ARG A 24 -22.14 -10.37 14.32
N GLY A 25 -22.84 -10.46 15.45
CA GLY A 25 -22.26 -10.22 16.78
C GLY A 25 -21.74 -11.52 17.38
N VAL A 26 -20.58 -11.45 18.05
CA VAL A 26 -19.96 -12.59 18.74
C VAL A 26 -19.56 -12.18 20.15
N HIS A 27 -19.87 -13.03 21.12
CA HIS A 27 -19.39 -12.92 22.49
C HIS A 27 -18.89 -14.30 22.93
N PRO A 28 -17.73 -14.41 23.62
CA PRO A 28 -17.16 -15.72 23.98
C PRO A 28 -18.04 -16.60 24.86
N ASP A 29 -18.95 -15.98 25.61
CA ASP A 29 -19.84 -16.68 26.55
C ASP A 29 -21.23 -16.96 25.92
N LEU A 30 -21.40 -16.69 24.62
CA LEU A 30 -22.61 -17.00 23.84
C LEU A 30 -22.30 -18.05 22.77
N ASP A 31 -23.31 -18.84 22.40
CA ASP A 31 -23.21 -19.72 21.24
C ASP A 31 -23.02 -18.91 19.96
N GLU A 32 -22.28 -19.52 19.02
CA GLU A 32 -21.95 -18.89 17.75
C GLU A 32 -23.21 -18.59 16.93
N GLN A 33 -23.42 -17.30 16.65
CA GLN A 33 -24.57 -16.84 15.87
C GLN A 33 -24.30 -17.03 14.36
N PRO A 34 -25.33 -17.37 13.57
CA PRO A 34 -25.21 -17.43 12.13
C PRO A 34 -24.94 -16.03 11.54
N PHE A 35 -24.30 -16.00 10.39
CA PHE A 35 -24.13 -14.78 9.61
C PHE A 35 -25.47 -14.32 9.03
N SER A 36 -25.79 -13.03 9.17
CA SER A 36 -26.91 -12.39 8.48
C SER A 36 -26.40 -11.48 7.36
N LEU A 37 -27.26 -11.15 6.40
CA LEU A 37 -26.88 -10.27 5.30
C LEU A 37 -26.68 -8.84 5.82
N ARG A 38 -25.48 -8.30 5.59
CA ARG A 38 -25.12 -6.93 5.93
C ARG A 38 -25.48 -5.97 4.80
N GLY A 39 -25.26 -6.40 3.56
CA GLY A 39 -25.58 -5.64 2.36
C GLY A 39 -24.94 -6.25 1.13
N GLN A 40 -25.28 -5.68 -0.03
CA GLN A 40 -24.81 -6.16 -1.32
C GLN A 40 -23.95 -5.10 -2.00
N LEU A 41 -22.84 -5.55 -2.57
CA LEU A 41 -21.93 -4.77 -3.38
C LEU A 41 -22.22 -5.06 -4.85
N LEU A 42 -22.39 -4.01 -5.64
CA LEU A 42 -22.36 -4.08 -7.08
C LEU A 42 -21.00 -3.62 -7.55
N LEU A 43 -20.23 -4.56 -8.10
CA LEU A 43 -18.90 -4.35 -8.65
C LEU A 43 -19.02 -4.25 -10.17
N ASP A 44 -18.71 -3.06 -10.68
CA ASP A 44 -18.45 -2.80 -12.08
C ASP A 44 -17.01 -2.26 -12.21
N ASP A 45 -16.41 -2.32 -13.39
CA ASP A 45 -14.96 -2.11 -13.56
C ASP A 45 -14.47 -0.76 -13.00
N ASP A 46 -15.31 0.28 -13.09
CA ASP A 46 -15.05 1.63 -12.58
C ASP A 46 -16.07 2.10 -11.52
N THR A 47 -17.14 1.34 -11.25
CA THR A 47 -18.17 1.76 -10.30
C THR A 47 -18.37 0.75 -9.17
N LEU A 48 -18.42 1.29 -7.95
CA LEU A 48 -18.65 0.52 -6.74
C LEU A 48 -19.89 1.09 -6.06
N ALA A 49 -20.97 0.31 -6.04
CA ALA A 49 -22.18 0.66 -5.32
C ALA A 49 -22.41 -0.31 -4.17
N PHE A 50 -22.87 0.22 -3.04
CA PHE A 50 -23.22 -0.57 -1.87
C PHE A 50 -24.65 -0.30 -1.46
N THR A 51 -25.42 -1.37 -1.32
CA THR A 51 -26.79 -1.33 -0.82
C THR A 51 -26.84 -2.06 0.51
N GLN A 52 -27.14 -1.32 1.57
CA GLN A 52 -27.23 -1.87 2.92
C GLN A 52 -28.48 -2.75 3.07
N SER A 53 -28.35 -3.83 3.83
CA SER A 53 -29.48 -4.71 4.16
C SER A 53 -30.46 -3.98 5.10
N PRO A 54 -31.78 -4.11 4.90
CA PRO A 54 -32.77 -3.53 5.80
C PRO A 54 -32.75 -4.16 7.21
N SER A 55 -32.24 -5.38 7.36
CA SER A 55 -32.15 -6.06 8.66
C SER A 55 -30.96 -5.61 9.50
N PHE A 56 -29.99 -4.90 8.92
CA PHE A 56 -28.72 -4.62 9.58
C PHE A 56 -28.89 -3.89 10.93
N SER A 57 -29.72 -2.85 10.96
CA SER A 57 -29.97 -2.06 12.17
C SER A 57 -30.67 -2.88 13.26
N SER A 58 -31.65 -3.71 12.87
CA SER A 58 -32.34 -4.59 13.82
C SER A 58 -31.43 -5.69 14.37
N ASP A 59 -30.55 -6.23 13.54
CA ASP A 59 -29.59 -7.28 13.93
C ASP A 59 -28.61 -6.75 14.99
N LEU A 60 -28.04 -5.55 14.75
CA LEU A 60 -27.17 -4.88 15.72
C LEU A 60 -27.89 -4.59 17.03
N TYR A 61 -29.10 -4.05 16.94
CA TYR A 61 -29.90 -3.74 18.13
C TYR A 61 -30.25 -5.01 18.91
N SER A 62 -30.65 -6.08 18.23
CA SER A 62 -31.00 -7.35 18.86
C SER A 62 -29.81 -7.94 19.62
N PHE A 63 -28.62 -7.98 19.00
CA PHE A 63 -27.42 -8.46 19.68
C PHE A 63 -27.05 -7.60 20.90
N ALA A 64 -27.18 -6.26 20.78
CA ALA A 64 -26.96 -5.35 21.90
C ALA A 64 -27.95 -5.58 23.05
N GLN A 65 -29.22 -5.87 22.77
CA GLN A 65 -30.18 -6.24 23.81
C GLN A 65 -29.80 -7.55 24.49
N THR A 66 -29.38 -8.57 23.74
CA THR A 66 -28.91 -9.84 24.33
C THR A 66 -27.74 -9.64 25.29
N LEU A 67 -26.73 -8.84 24.91
CA LEU A 67 -25.61 -8.52 25.81
C LEU A 67 -26.08 -7.83 27.10
N LYS A 68 -27.03 -6.90 26.97
CA LYS A 68 -27.59 -6.15 28.10
C LYS A 68 -28.44 -7.02 29.03
N GLU A 69 -29.34 -7.84 28.47
CA GLU A 69 -30.24 -8.71 29.21
C GLU A 69 -29.47 -9.77 30.02
N LEU A 70 -28.37 -10.27 29.46
CA LEU A 70 -27.50 -11.25 30.10
C LEU A 70 -26.38 -10.61 30.94
N ASN A 71 -26.33 -9.27 31.01
CA ASN A 71 -25.30 -8.50 31.71
C ASN A 71 -23.87 -8.95 31.36
N LEU A 72 -23.62 -9.15 30.07
CA LEU A 72 -22.34 -9.61 29.53
C LEU A 72 -21.38 -8.43 29.33
N ASP A 73 -20.09 -8.75 29.34
CA ASP A 73 -19.02 -7.76 29.19
C ASP A 73 -18.89 -7.30 27.72
N ASN A 74 -19.18 -6.03 27.47
CA ASN A 74 -19.09 -5.42 26.15
C ASN A 74 -17.65 -5.37 25.62
N ASP A 75 -16.63 -5.44 26.48
CA ASP A 75 -15.23 -5.43 26.08
C ASP A 75 -14.82 -6.73 25.36
N ARG A 76 -15.52 -7.82 25.67
CA ARG A 76 -15.31 -9.14 25.07
C ARG A 76 -16.20 -9.37 23.86
N ALA A 77 -17.21 -8.53 23.66
CA ALA A 77 -18.07 -8.59 22.48
C ALA A 77 -17.34 -8.04 21.24
N SER A 78 -17.46 -8.76 20.13
CA SER A 78 -16.93 -8.36 18.83
C SER A 78 -18.02 -8.36 17.78
N TYR A 79 -17.87 -7.45 16.82
CA TYR A 79 -18.65 -7.40 15.60
C TYR A 79 -17.81 -7.93 14.46
N GLN A 80 -18.36 -8.88 13.72
CA GLN A 80 -17.68 -9.54 12.61
C GLN A 80 -18.38 -9.21 11.31
N VAL A 81 -17.60 -8.83 10.30
CA VAL A 81 -18.03 -8.69 8.91
C VAL A 81 -17.34 -9.77 8.11
N ALA A 82 -18.06 -10.42 7.21
CA ALA A 82 -17.55 -11.52 6.43
C ALA A 82 -17.90 -11.42 4.95
N LEU A 83 -17.02 -11.98 4.11
CA LEU A 83 -17.33 -12.33 2.72
C LEU A 83 -17.53 -13.84 2.64
N ASP A 84 -18.59 -14.25 1.94
CA ASP A 84 -18.79 -15.64 1.60
C ASP A 84 -17.81 -16.04 0.49
N ARG A 85 -17.00 -17.05 0.76
CA ARG A 85 -16.29 -17.79 -0.29
C ARG A 85 -16.80 -19.21 -0.21
N SER A 86 -16.99 -19.82 -1.38
CA SER A 86 -17.54 -21.17 -1.60
C SER A 86 -16.99 -22.31 -0.73
N ALA A 87 -15.92 -22.10 0.04
CA ALA A 87 -15.38 -23.05 1.02
C ALA A 87 -14.98 -22.44 2.39
N SER A 88 -15.01 -21.12 2.58
CA SER A 88 -14.55 -20.47 3.82
C SER A 88 -15.00 -19.01 3.95
N TRP A 89 -15.21 -18.54 5.17
CA TRP A 89 -15.49 -17.13 5.45
C TRP A 89 -14.19 -16.33 5.59
N GLU A 90 -14.09 -15.21 4.88
CA GLU A 90 -13.06 -14.20 5.16
C GLU A 90 -13.64 -13.19 6.14
N ILE A 91 -13.09 -13.10 7.35
CA ILE A 91 -13.69 -12.36 8.46
C ILE A 91 -12.77 -11.23 8.92
N SER A 92 -13.33 -10.02 9.06
CA SER A 92 -12.72 -8.91 9.80
C SER A 92 -13.56 -8.58 11.02
N SER A 93 -12.90 -8.25 12.13
CA SER A 93 -13.57 -8.06 13.42
C SER A 93 -13.16 -6.75 14.10
N VAL A 94 -14.12 -6.10 14.76
CA VAL A 94 -13.89 -4.95 15.65
C VAL A 94 -14.62 -5.16 16.98
N LYS A 95 -14.27 -4.42 18.03
CA LYS A 95 -15.05 -4.49 19.28
C LYS A 95 -16.46 -4.00 19.04
N PHE A 96 -17.45 -4.74 19.53
CA PHE A 96 -18.87 -4.39 19.34
C PHE A 96 -19.21 -3.04 19.98
N CYS A 97 -18.53 -2.72 21.08
CA CYS A 97 -18.72 -1.47 21.81
C CYS A 97 -18.45 -0.19 20.99
N TYR A 98 -17.70 -0.27 19.89
CA TYR A 98 -17.45 0.88 19.01
C TYR A 98 -18.67 1.24 18.15
N LEU A 99 -19.68 0.35 18.10
CA LEU A 99 -20.94 0.55 17.37
C LEU A 99 -22.04 1.16 18.25
N ALA A 100 -21.74 1.46 19.53
CA ALA A 100 -22.71 1.99 20.50
C ALA A 100 -23.12 3.43 20.22
N GLN A 101 -22.21 4.19 19.63
CA GLN A 101 -22.45 5.57 19.25
C GLN A 101 -22.55 5.63 17.73
N PRO A 102 -23.22 6.66 17.18
CA PRO A 102 -23.19 6.90 15.76
C PRO A 102 -21.74 6.86 15.25
N PHE A 103 -21.46 5.93 14.34
CA PHE A 103 -20.11 5.62 13.86
C PHE A 103 -20.02 5.80 12.36
N ALA A 104 -18.82 6.11 11.86
CA ALA A 104 -18.50 6.00 10.45
C ALA A 104 -17.68 4.73 10.22
N GLU A 105 -18.02 3.98 9.19
CA GLU A 105 -17.35 2.73 8.84
C GLU A 105 -16.66 2.81 7.49
N ASN A 106 -15.59 2.03 7.36
CA ASN A 106 -14.82 1.89 6.15
C ASN A 106 -14.58 0.41 5.86
N LEU A 107 -15.08 -0.06 4.72
CA LEU A 107 -14.87 -1.40 4.20
C LEU A 107 -13.83 -1.31 3.08
N ILE A 108 -12.70 -1.99 3.26
CA ILE A 108 -11.66 -2.07 2.25
C ILE A 108 -11.67 -3.48 1.67
N LEU A 109 -12.03 -3.59 0.39
CA LEU A 109 -12.07 -4.84 -0.33
C LEU A 109 -10.77 -4.96 -1.13
N HIS A 110 -10.04 -6.04 -0.94
CA HIS A 110 -8.82 -6.27 -1.71
C HIS A 110 -9.11 -7.19 -2.89
N LYS A 111 -8.75 -6.74 -4.09
CA LYS A 111 -8.87 -7.54 -5.32
C LYS A 111 -7.52 -7.91 -5.92
N SER A 112 -7.50 -9.07 -6.55
CA SER A 112 -6.41 -9.49 -7.43
C SER A 112 -6.46 -8.66 -8.72
N LEU A 113 -5.34 -8.54 -9.43
CA LEU A 113 -5.35 -7.97 -10.79
C LEU A 113 -5.91 -8.95 -11.83
N ALA A 114 -5.85 -10.25 -11.53
CA ALA A 114 -6.30 -11.31 -12.44
C ALA A 114 -7.77 -11.72 -12.22
N ASP A 115 -8.30 -11.47 -11.02
CA ASP A 115 -9.64 -11.91 -10.62
C ASP A 115 -10.57 -10.70 -10.47
N SER A 116 -11.80 -10.83 -10.96
CA SER A 116 -12.83 -9.79 -10.84
C SER A 116 -13.40 -9.68 -9.42
N MET A 117 -13.26 -10.72 -8.61
CA MET A 117 -13.85 -10.79 -7.26
C MET A 117 -12.82 -10.45 -6.18
N PRO A 118 -13.20 -9.64 -5.17
CA PRO A 118 -12.41 -9.44 -3.96
C PRO A 118 -12.12 -10.74 -3.24
N TYR A 119 -10.92 -10.88 -2.68
CA TYR A 119 -10.48 -12.10 -1.98
C TYR A 119 -10.37 -11.93 -0.46
N THR A 120 -10.34 -10.70 0.05
CA THR A 120 -10.30 -10.40 1.48
C THR A 120 -10.90 -9.02 1.76
N LEU A 121 -11.28 -8.79 3.02
CA LEU A 121 -11.92 -7.56 3.48
C LEU A 121 -11.24 -7.06 4.75
N ASP A 122 -11.05 -5.75 4.85
CA ASP A 122 -10.73 -5.09 6.11
C ASP A 122 -11.93 -4.23 6.53
N TYR A 123 -12.28 -4.30 7.81
CA TYR A 123 -13.37 -3.53 8.40
C TYR A 123 -12.85 -2.59 9.48
N PHE A 124 -13.08 -1.29 9.29
CA PHE A 124 -12.71 -0.25 10.24
C PHE A 124 -13.92 0.57 10.66
N VAL A 125 -13.92 1.02 11.91
CA VAL A 125 -14.95 1.90 12.47
C VAL A 125 -14.30 3.12 13.12
N SER A 126 -15.04 4.21 13.20
CA SER A 126 -14.61 5.45 13.83
C SER A 126 -15.81 6.17 14.45
N PRO A 127 -15.65 6.87 15.58
CA PRO A 127 -14.40 7.07 16.32
C PRO A 127 -14.03 5.88 17.24
N ILE A 128 -12.73 5.61 17.37
CA ILE A 128 -12.20 4.66 18.36
C ILE A 128 -11.43 5.47 19.43
N PRO A 129 -11.66 5.23 20.73
CA PRO A 129 -10.87 5.83 21.81
C PRO A 129 -9.37 5.54 21.63
N LYS A 130 -8.50 6.51 21.98
CA LYS A 130 -7.04 6.39 21.76
C LYS A 130 -6.40 5.24 22.52
N ASP A 131 -6.99 4.85 23.63
CA ASP A 131 -6.60 3.72 24.47
C ASP A 131 -7.21 2.39 24.01
N GLY A 132 -8.08 2.40 22.98
CA GLY A 132 -8.78 1.20 22.49
C GLY A 132 -9.71 0.58 23.52
N SER A 133 -10.08 1.33 24.57
CA SER A 133 -11.05 0.88 25.57
C SER A 133 -12.47 1.08 25.04
N CYS A 134 -13.41 0.30 25.56
CA CYS A 134 -14.82 0.56 25.27
C CYS A 134 -15.34 1.74 26.09
N PRO A 135 -16.28 2.52 25.54
CA PRO A 135 -16.96 3.55 26.30
C PRO A 135 -17.68 2.95 27.52
N LYS A 136 -17.49 3.55 28.71
CA LYS A 136 -18.12 3.11 29.97
C LYS A 136 -19.65 3.10 29.91
N THR A 137 -20.22 3.96 29.07
CA THR A 137 -21.65 3.99 28.78
C THR A 137 -21.89 3.41 27.39
N PHE A 138 -22.22 2.13 27.35
CA PHE A 138 -22.60 1.41 26.14
C PHE A 138 -24.12 1.34 26.03
N TRP A 139 -24.71 2.04 25.07
CA TRP A 139 -26.16 2.02 24.82
C TRP A 139 -26.43 2.09 23.33
N VAL A 140 -26.93 0.99 22.76
CA VAL A 140 -27.46 0.98 21.38
C VAL A 140 -28.95 1.32 21.47
N ASP A 141 -29.29 2.53 21.03
CA ASP A 141 -30.68 2.92 20.79
C ASP A 141 -31.12 2.35 19.44
N SER A 142 -32.32 1.76 19.36
CA SER A 142 -32.88 1.22 18.11
C SER A 142 -32.97 2.28 17.01
N SER A 143 -33.16 3.56 17.38
CA SER A 143 -33.20 4.68 16.44
C SER A 143 -31.81 5.11 15.93
N ARG A 144 -30.73 4.60 16.55
CA ARG A 144 -29.33 4.93 16.25
C ARG A 144 -28.49 3.70 15.91
N ALA A 145 -29.12 2.54 15.74
CA ALA A 145 -28.45 1.30 15.42
C ALA A 145 -27.96 1.34 13.97
N GLY A 146 -26.75 1.84 13.75
CA GLY A 146 -26.06 1.74 12.47
C GLY A 146 -25.10 2.88 12.15
N PRO A 147 -24.42 2.79 10.99
CA PRO A 147 -23.43 3.78 10.58
C PRO A 147 -24.12 5.09 10.19
N ILE A 148 -23.47 6.20 10.53
CA ILE A 148 -23.79 7.52 9.95
C ILE A 148 -23.29 7.59 8.51
N ASN A 149 -22.16 6.94 8.23
CA ASN A 149 -21.53 6.94 6.92
C ASN A 149 -20.81 5.61 6.67
N THR A 150 -21.04 5.03 5.50
CA THR A 150 -20.41 3.81 5.03
C THR A 150 -19.55 4.13 3.82
N THR A 151 -18.24 4.09 3.99
CA THR A 151 -17.30 4.22 2.88
C THR A 151 -16.84 2.84 2.46
N ILE A 152 -16.87 2.56 1.16
CA ILE A 152 -16.32 1.31 0.62
C ILE A 152 -15.26 1.65 -0.41
N SER A 153 -14.11 1.00 -0.29
CA SER A 153 -13.00 1.19 -1.21
C SER A 153 -12.50 -0.16 -1.74
N LEU A 154 -12.24 -0.20 -3.04
CA LEU A 154 -11.67 -1.36 -3.70
C LEU A 154 -10.18 -1.11 -3.92
N ARG A 155 -9.33 -1.92 -3.29
CA ARG A 155 -7.88 -1.80 -3.40
C ARG A 155 -7.30 -2.96 -4.22
N PRO A 156 -6.69 -2.69 -5.38
CA PRO A 156 -5.94 -3.71 -6.09
C PRO A 156 -4.64 -4.02 -5.34
N ARG A 157 -4.11 -5.23 -5.54
CA ARG A 157 -2.75 -5.55 -5.08
C ARG A 157 -1.73 -4.56 -5.65
N HIS A 158 -0.99 -3.91 -4.75
CA HIS A 158 0.13 -3.07 -5.11
C HIS A 158 1.41 -3.89 -5.12
N PHE A 159 2.11 -3.93 -6.25
CA PHE A 159 3.45 -4.50 -6.31
C PHE A 159 4.45 -3.47 -5.81
N PRO A 160 5.39 -3.85 -4.92
CA PRO A 160 6.45 -2.94 -4.53
C PRO A 160 7.29 -2.57 -5.76
N PRO A 161 7.94 -1.39 -5.74
CA PRO A 161 8.90 -1.04 -6.78
C PRO A 161 10.00 -2.11 -6.85
N LEU A 162 10.46 -2.39 -8.06
CA LEU A 162 11.56 -3.33 -8.27
C LEU A 162 12.84 -2.80 -7.56
N PRO A 163 13.64 -3.69 -6.95
CA PRO A 163 14.91 -3.28 -6.35
C PRO A 163 15.81 -2.63 -7.40
N GLU A 164 16.41 -1.50 -7.05
CA GLU A 164 17.44 -0.87 -7.87
C GLU A 164 18.73 -1.69 -7.79
N LEU A 165 18.95 -2.54 -8.80
CA LEU A 165 20.19 -3.28 -8.94
C LEU A 165 21.28 -2.36 -9.46
N ARG A 166 22.50 -2.49 -8.92
CA ARG A 166 23.68 -1.84 -9.50
C ARG A 166 23.85 -2.33 -10.93
N THR A 167 24.13 -1.41 -11.83
CA THR A 167 24.54 -1.80 -13.18
C THR A 167 25.80 -2.67 -13.08
N PRO A 168 25.83 -3.84 -13.74
CA PRO A 168 27.04 -4.66 -13.74
C PRO A 168 28.18 -3.85 -14.37
N PRO A 169 29.42 -4.02 -13.90
CA PRO A 169 30.58 -3.43 -14.56
C PRO A 169 30.58 -3.80 -16.05
N PRO A 170 30.97 -2.88 -16.95
CA PRO A 170 31.07 -3.21 -18.36
C PRO A 170 32.05 -4.38 -18.53
N LEU A 171 31.63 -5.40 -19.28
CA LEU A 171 32.44 -6.57 -19.59
C LEU A 171 33.08 -6.39 -20.98
N THR A 172 34.29 -6.89 -21.15
CA THR A 172 34.90 -7.08 -22.47
C THR A 172 34.11 -8.14 -23.27
N PRO A 173 34.26 -8.24 -24.61
CA PRO A 173 33.66 -9.33 -25.40
C PRO A 173 34.07 -10.75 -24.94
N GLN A 174 35.11 -10.85 -24.10
CA GLN A 174 35.64 -12.07 -23.50
C GLN A 174 35.10 -12.33 -22.09
N GLY A 175 34.26 -11.44 -21.54
CA GLY A 175 33.60 -11.61 -20.25
C GLY A 175 34.40 -11.13 -19.03
N GLU A 176 35.54 -10.46 -19.24
CA GLU A 176 36.35 -9.91 -18.15
C GLU A 176 35.92 -8.46 -17.81
N PRO A 177 35.99 -8.03 -16.54
CA PRO A 177 35.73 -6.64 -16.17
C PRO A 177 36.65 -5.68 -16.93
N VAL A 178 36.09 -4.64 -17.54
CA VAL A 178 36.89 -3.59 -18.21
C VAL A 178 37.74 -2.90 -17.15
N GLN A 179 39.05 -3.12 -17.22
CA GLN A 179 39.99 -2.41 -16.36
C GLN A 179 40.00 -0.92 -16.72
N PRO A 180 40.06 -0.02 -15.74
CA PRO A 180 40.26 1.41 -16.01
C PRO A 180 41.49 1.60 -16.91
N PRO A 181 41.44 2.56 -17.85
CA PRO A 181 42.61 2.87 -18.67
C PRO A 181 43.78 3.25 -17.77
N GLU A 182 44.97 2.71 -18.05
CA GLU A 182 46.17 2.97 -17.27
C GLU A 182 46.45 4.48 -17.18
N GLU A 183 46.45 5.02 -15.95
CA GLU A 183 46.74 6.44 -15.72
C GLU A 183 48.22 6.70 -16.01
N LYS A 184 48.52 7.56 -16.99
CA LYS A 184 49.90 7.95 -17.29
C LYS A 184 50.53 8.66 -16.09
N SER A 185 51.74 8.26 -15.71
CA SER A 185 52.46 8.89 -14.60
C SER A 185 52.78 10.36 -14.89
N PHE A 186 52.95 11.15 -13.82
CA PHE A 186 53.32 12.56 -13.91
C PHE A 186 54.53 12.79 -14.83
N PHE A 187 55.59 11.99 -14.67
CA PHE A 187 56.77 12.09 -15.52
C PHE A 187 56.45 11.78 -16.99
N GLN A 188 55.63 10.77 -17.27
CA GLN A 188 55.23 10.45 -18.65
C GLN A 188 54.44 11.59 -19.32
N LYS A 189 53.69 12.37 -18.53
CA LYS A 189 52.93 13.52 -19.03
C LYS A 189 53.77 14.79 -19.19
N TYR A 190 54.75 15.01 -18.30
CA TYR A 190 55.43 16.31 -18.18
C TYR A 190 56.92 16.32 -18.50
N TRP A 191 57.52 15.19 -18.91
CA TRP A 191 58.97 15.12 -19.17
C TRP A 191 59.47 16.16 -20.18
N MET A 192 58.69 16.46 -21.23
CA MET A 192 59.09 17.46 -22.23
C MET A 192 59.20 18.88 -21.63
N TYR A 193 58.31 19.24 -20.71
CA TYR A 193 58.36 20.55 -20.04
C TYR A 193 59.53 20.60 -19.06
N ILE A 194 59.78 19.52 -18.32
CA ILE A 194 60.95 19.40 -17.44
C ILE A 194 62.24 19.55 -18.26
N ALA A 195 62.34 18.88 -19.40
CA ALA A 195 63.49 18.98 -20.30
C ALA A 195 63.67 20.42 -20.84
N ALA A 196 62.58 21.08 -21.25
CA ALA A 196 62.63 22.46 -21.72
C ALA A 196 63.13 23.44 -20.65
N VAL A 197 62.67 23.29 -19.40
CA VAL A 197 63.13 24.10 -18.26
C VAL A 197 64.60 23.84 -17.95
N LEU A 198 65.04 22.58 -17.96
CA LEU A 198 66.44 22.23 -17.74
C LEU A 198 67.35 22.82 -18.82
N ILE A 199 66.96 22.76 -20.09
CA ILE A 199 67.70 23.37 -21.20
C ILE A 199 67.78 24.88 -20.99
N ALA A 200 66.66 25.53 -20.68
CA ALA A 200 66.63 26.97 -20.40
C ALA A 200 67.59 27.33 -19.24
N LEU A 201 67.55 26.59 -18.13
CA LEU A 201 68.44 26.82 -16.98
C LEU A 201 69.93 26.65 -17.35
N THR A 202 70.28 25.67 -18.20
CA THR A 202 71.68 25.50 -18.65
C THR A 202 72.15 26.62 -19.59
N LEU A 203 71.24 27.17 -20.40
CA LEU A 203 71.55 28.29 -21.30
C LEU A 203 71.54 29.65 -20.59
N SER A 204 70.79 29.76 -19.49
CA SER A 204 70.67 31.01 -18.72
C SER A 204 71.85 31.31 -17.78
N GLY A 205 72.89 30.45 -17.75
CA GLY A 205 74.19 30.70 -17.11
C GLY A 205 74.13 31.47 -15.78
N GLY A 206 74.14 30.76 -14.64
CA GLY A 206 74.11 31.40 -13.32
C GLY A 206 75.14 32.53 -13.20
N ALA A 207 74.68 33.73 -12.83
CA ALA A 207 75.56 34.88 -12.62
C ALA A 207 76.59 34.56 -11.52
N PRO A 208 77.88 34.86 -11.72
CA PRO A 208 78.87 34.68 -10.66
C PRO A 208 78.54 35.57 -9.46
N GLU A 209 78.63 35.01 -8.25
CA GLU A 209 78.59 35.78 -7.00
C GLU A 209 79.79 36.74 -6.97
N GLU A 210 79.55 38.05 -7.09
CA GLU A 210 80.60 39.05 -6.87
C GLU A 210 80.81 39.30 -5.37
N GLU A 211 81.83 38.62 -4.83
CA GLU A 211 82.61 39.05 -3.67
C GLU A 211 83.28 40.42 -3.96
N GLY A 212 83.11 41.38 -3.06
CA GLY A 212 83.51 42.78 -3.29
C GLY A 212 85.01 43.07 -3.28
N ALA A 213 85.41 44.22 -3.88
CA ALA A 213 86.12 45.31 -3.20
C ALA A 213 86.77 46.35 -4.15
N ARG A 214 86.65 47.64 -3.72
CA ARG A 214 87.66 48.73 -3.73
C ARG A 214 87.98 49.59 -4.98
N ARG A 215 87.56 50.86 -4.81
CA ARG A 215 88.34 52.14 -4.74
C ARG A 215 88.93 52.84 -6.00
N GLN A 216 88.55 54.13 -6.08
CA GLN A 216 89.37 55.35 -6.29
C GLN A 216 90.01 55.61 -7.67
N ALA A 217 89.51 56.64 -8.35
CA ALA A 217 90.20 57.92 -8.59
C ALA A 217 89.18 58.98 -9.04
#